data_AF-A4WIY0-F1
#
_entry.id   AF-A4WIY0-F1
#
_cell.length_a   1.000
_cell.length_b   1.000
_cell.length_c   1.000
_cell.angle_alpha   90.00
_cell.angle_beta   90.00
_cell.angle_gamma   90.00
#
_symmetry.space_group_name_H-M   'P 1'
#
loop_
_entity.id
_entity.type
_entity.pdbx_description
1 polymer ?
#
loop_
_entity_poly.entity_id
_entity_poly.type
_entity_poly.pdbx_seq_one_letter_code
_entity_poly.pdbx_strand_id
1 'polypeptide(L)'
;MLAGSEFWLLGTLLVVVVAVVLFLLRRGDVAVCLPDLSAARRVLEHEFDDVYVDRIGDLVLVKGRYLIFTFAARLNCAEGRYELSWPWIWPILLALLLGSVPGMVLFSLVLLVILAYKAGQLERGIKLAATALMRRD
;
A
#
# COMPACT_ATOMS: atom_id res chain seq x y z
N MET A 1 9.05 -36.52 10.09
CA MET A 1 8.03 -36.14 11.08
C MET A 1 8.28 -34.67 11.40
N LEU A 2 7.49 -33.75 10.82
CA LEU A 2 7.63 -32.32 11.11
C LEU A 2 7.27 -32.09 12.58
N ALA A 3 8.18 -31.48 13.34
CA ALA A 3 8.04 -31.30 14.77
C ALA A 3 6.97 -30.24 15.04
N GLY A 4 6.16 -30.42 16.10
CA GLY A 4 4.99 -29.59 16.40
C GLY A 4 5.22 -28.08 16.45
N SER A 5 6.46 -27.60 16.55
CA SER A 5 6.85 -26.18 16.48
C SER A 5 6.75 -25.57 15.07
N GLU A 6 6.92 -26.37 14.02
CA GLU A 6 6.86 -25.90 12.62
C GLU A 6 5.41 -25.61 12.20
N PHE A 7 4.45 -26.37 12.73
CA PHE A 7 3.02 -26.14 12.56
C PHE A 7 2.54 -24.84 13.23
N TRP A 8 3.08 -24.52 14.41
CA TRP A 8 2.78 -23.25 15.08
C TRP A 8 3.31 -22.05 14.30
N LEU A 9 4.54 -22.13 13.79
CA LEU A 9 5.10 -21.09 12.93
C LEU A 9 4.24 -20.88 11.68
N LEU A 10 3.91 -21.94 10.95
CA LEU A 10 3.06 -21.89 9.75
C LEU A 10 1.64 -21.36 10.06
N GLY A 11 1.04 -21.79 11.17
CA GLY A 11 -0.27 -21.33 11.61
C GLY A 11 -0.27 -19.83 11.96
N THR A 12 0.76 -19.36 12.67
CA THR A 12 0.89 -17.94 13.03
C THR A 12 1.16 -17.10 11.79
N LEU A 13 1.98 -17.61 10.86
CA LEU A 13 2.24 -16.99 9.55
C LEU A 13 0.94 -16.81 8.75
N LEU A 14 0.12 -17.85 8.70
CA LEU A 14 -1.17 -17.84 8.01
C LEU A 14 -2.10 -16.80 8.63
N VAL A 15 -2.17 -16.73 9.97
CA VAL A 15 -2.97 -15.73 10.69
C VAL A 15 -2.47 -14.32 10.41
N VAL A 16 -1.16 -14.09 10.37
CA VAL A 16 -0.58 -12.78 10.03
C VAL A 16 -0.89 -12.40 8.58
N VAL A 17 -0.75 -13.34 7.63
CA VAL A 17 -1.10 -13.11 6.23
C VAL A 17 -2.59 -12.79 6.09
N VAL A 18 -3.46 -13.57 6.72
CA VAL A 18 -4.92 -13.33 6.71
C VAL A 18 -5.26 -12.00 7.37
N ALA A 19 -4.61 -11.65 8.49
CA ALA A 19 -4.83 -10.36 9.17
C ALA A 19 -4.36 -9.18 8.31
N VAL A 20 -3.23 -9.31 7.61
CA VAL A 20 -2.73 -8.29 6.67
C VAL A 20 -3.69 -8.17 5.48
N VAL A 21 -4.14 -9.28 4.89
CA VAL A 21 -5.11 -9.30 3.79
C VAL A 21 -6.46 -8.70 4.22
N LEU A 22 -6.97 -9.05 5.40
CA LEU A 22 -8.20 -8.47 5.94
C LEU A 22 -8.05 -6.99 6.26
N PHE A 23 -6.88 -6.57 6.78
CA PHE A 23 -6.58 -5.16 7.00
C PHE A 23 -6.51 -4.38 5.68
N LEU A 24 -6.00 -4.99 4.62
CA LEU A 24 -5.99 -4.42 3.27
C LEU A 24 -7.39 -4.33 2.66
N LEU A 25 -8.24 -5.36 2.85
CA LEU A 25 -9.64 -5.38 2.41
C LEU A 25 -10.54 -4.39 3.17
N ARG A 26 -10.15 -3.99 4.40
CA ARG A 26 -10.91 -3.04 5.23
C ARG A 26 -10.57 -1.56 4.97
N ARG A 27 -9.66 -1.23 4.04
CA ARG A 27 -9.33 0.16 3.70
C ARG A 27 -10.50 0.80 2.96
N GLY A 28 -11.41 1.36 3.77
CA GLY A 28 -12.69 1.91 3.35
C GLY A 28 -12.62 3.00 2.29
N ASP A 29 -13.64 2.93 1.44
CA ASP A 29 -13.87 3.55 0.13
C ASP A 29 -14.02 5.08 0.06
N VAL A 30 -13.73 5.84 1.12
CA VAL A 30 -14.03 7.27 1.13
C VAL A 30 -12.85 8.07 0.59
N ALA A 31 -12.91 8.45 -0.69
CA ALA A 31 -11.96 9.37 -1.30
C ALA A 31 -12.32 10.81 -0.95
N VAL A 32 -11.35 11.54 -0.38
CA VAL A 32 -11.41 13.00 -0.30
C VAL A 32 -10.57 13.53 -1.45
N CYS A 33 -11.18 14.29 -2.35
CA CYS A 33 -10.47 14.83 -3.50
C CYS A 33 -9.44 15.86 -3.09
N LEU A 34 -8.28 15.78 -3.74
CA LEU A 34 -7.17 16.68 -3.49
C LEU A 34 -7.43 17.99 -4.24
N PRO A 35 -7.68 19.11 -3.55
CA PRO A 35 -7.88 20.38 -4.23
C PRO A 35 -6.55 20.90 -4.82
N ASP A 36 -5.42 20.71 -4.12
CA ASP A 36 -4.08 21.08 -4.56
C ASP A 36 -3.14 19.86 -4.69
N LEU A 37 -2.77 19.57 -5.94
CA LEU A 37 -1.88 18.46 -6.30
C LEU A 37 -0.43 18.71 -5.85
N SER A 38 0.00 19.98 -5.76
CA SER A 38 1.37 20.36 -5.45
C SER A 38 1.71 20.21 -3.97
N ALA A 39 0.73 20.46 -3.09
CA ALA A 39 0.86 20.19 -1.66
C ALA A 39 0.92 18.69 -1.37
N ALA A 40 0.07 17.91 -2.04
CA ALA A 40 0.08 16.45 -1.92
C ALA A 40 1.39 15.83 -2.39
N ARG A 41 1.92 16.33 -3.51
CA ARG A 41 3.23 15.91 -4.01
C ARG A 41 4.33 16.12 -2.95
N ARG A 42 4.40 17.30 -2.33
CA ARG A 42 5.40 17.59 -1.29
C ARG A 42 5.34 16.69 -0.07
N VAL A 43 4.13 16.34 0.38
CA VAL A 43 3.95 15.40 1.51
C VAL A 43 4.43 14.01 1.15
N LEU A 44 4.16 13.57 -0.08
CA LEU A 44 4.52 12.24 -0.56
C LEU A 44 6.00 12.12 -0.93
N GLU A 45 6.64 13.19 -1.41
CA GLU A 45 8.07 13.23 -1.73
C GLU A 45 8.95 13.00 -0.49
N HIS A 46 8.42 13.15 0.72
CA HIS A 46 9.13 12.79 1.93
C HIS A 46 9.17 11.26 2.18
N GLU A 47 8.22 10.52 1.63
CA GLU A 47 8.03 9.09 1.90
C GLU A 47 8.41 8.17 0.73
N PHE A 48 8.46 8.72 -0.49
CA PHE A 48 8.70 8.00 -1.74
C PHE A 48 9.87 8.62 -2.51
N ASP A 49 10.61 7.78 -3.23
CA ASP A 49 11.78 8.19 -4.01
C ASP A 49 11.40 9.02 -5.23
N ASP A 50 10.20 8.77 -5.77
CA ASP A 50 9.64 9.49 -6.90
C ASP A 50 8.13 9.57 -6.75
N VAL A 51 7.56 10.74 -7.04
CA VAL A 51 6.14 11.02 -6.88
C VAL A 51 5.61 11.73 -8.11
N TYR A 52 4.62 11.12 -8.74
CA TYR A 52 3.89 11.67 -9.86
C TYR A 52 2.43 11.89 -9.45
N VAL A 53 1.98 13.13 -9.47
CA VAL A 53 0.59 13.49 -9.21
C VAL A 53 0.06 14.20 -10.44
N ASP A 54 -1.08 13.74 -10.95
CA ASP A 54 -1.70 14.27 -12.16
C ASP A 54 -3.23 14.24 -12.05
N ARG A 55 -3.90 15.16 -12.73
CA ARG A 55 -5.36 15.25 -12.74
C ARG A 55 -5.86 15.23 -14.19
N ILE A 56 -6.72 14.26 -14.47
CA ILE A 56 -7.34 14.04 -15.77
C ILE A 56 -8.85 14.16 -15.57
N GLY A 57 -9.39 15.37 -15.74
CA GLY A 57 -10.79 15.67 -15.43
C GLY A 57 -11.09 15.43 -13.95
N ASP A 58 -12.05 14.56 -13.65
CA ASP A 58 -12.46 14.17 -12.29
C ASP A 58 -11.61 13.05 -11.69
N LEU A 59 -10.61 12.53 -12.44
CA LEU A 59 -9.70 11.50 -11.96
C LEU A 59 -8.39 12.12 -11.51
N VAL A 60 -7.98 11.83 -10.28
CA VAL A 60 -6.66 12.17 -9.75
C VAL A 60 -5.81 10.90 -9.66
N LEU A 61 -4.68 10.90 -10.34
CA LEU A 61 -3.71 9.81 -10.32
C LEU A 61 -2.52 10.22 -9.46
N VAL A 62 -2.26 9.44 -8.41
CA VAL A 62 -1.09 9.60 -7.54
C VAL A 62 -0.24 8.34 -7.68
N LYS A 63 0.99 8.47 -8.15
CA LYS A 63 1.96 7.38 -8.21
C LYS A 63 3.13 7.72 -7.31
N GLY A 64 3.53 6.76 -6.48
CA GLY A 64 4.74 6.82 -5.66
C GLY A 64 5.63 5.63 -5.97
N ARG A 65 6.94 5.85 -6.12
CA ARG A 65 7.91 4.77 -6.24
C ARG A 65 8.69 4.62 -4.95
N TYR A 66 8.83 3.39 -4.48
CA TYR A 66 9.71 3.04 -3.37
C TYR A 66 10.61 1.89 -3.81
N LEU A 67 11.91 2.15 -3.90
CA LEU A 67 12.90 1.28 -4.51
C LEU A 67 12.50 0.94 -5.96
N ILE A 68 12.28 -0.35 -6.24
CA ILE A 68 11.82 -0.86 -7.55
C ILE A 68 10.29 -0.98 -7.63
N PHE A 69 9.57 -0.73 -6.53
CA PHE A 69 8.14 -0.98 -6.42
C PHE A 69 7.35 0.28 -6.68
N THR A 70 6.36 0.18 -7.57
CA THR A 70 5.47 1.29 -7.91
C THR A 70 4.13 1.13 -7.20
N PHE A 71 3.70 2.18 -6.54
CA PHE A 71 2.40 2.33 -5.90
C PHE A 71 1.59 3.34 -6.68
N ALA A 72 0.32 3.06 -6.94
CA ALA A 72 -0.56 3.95 -7.66
C ALA A 72 -1.90 4.02 -6.95
N ALA A 73 -2.36 5.22 -6.63
CA ALA A 73 -3.70 5.51 -6.19
C ALA A 73 -4.44 6.26 -7.31
N ARG A 74 -5.64 5.81 -7.64
CA ARG A 74 -6.59 6.52 -8.50
C ARG A 74 -7.73 7.00 -7.61
N LEU A 75 -8.02 8.29 -7.64
CA LEU A 75 -9.18 8.85 -6.96
C LEU A 75 -10.17 9.31 -8.03
N ASN A 76 -11.40 8.83 -7.96
CA ASN A 76 -12.51 9.31 -8.78
C ASN A 76 -13.33 10.29 -7.94
N CYS A 77 -13.21 11.58 -8.28
CA CYS A 77 -13.87 12.66 -7.56
C CYS A 77 -15.36 12.74 -7.80
N ALA A 78 -15.84 12.29 -8.96
CA ALA A 78 -17.26 12.27 -9.27
C ALA A 78 -17.99 11.19 -8.44
N GLU A 79 -17.36 10.05 -8.22
CA GLU A 79 -17.95 8.91 -7.50
C GLU A 79 -17.58 8.87 -6.01
N GLY A 80 -16.62 9.71 -5.58
CA GLY A 80 -16.08 9.66 -4.22
C GLY A 80 -15.33 8.36 -3.90
N ARG A 81 -14.84 7.67 -4.93
CA ARG A 81 -14.17 6.37 -4.82
C ARG A 81 -12.67 6.49 -4.99
N TYR A 82 -11.95 5.55 -4.40
CA TYR A 82 -10.51 5.46 -4.51
C TYR A 82 -10.08 4.01 -4.76
N GLU A 83 -9.15 3.83 -5.68
CA GLU A 83 -8.53 2.55 -5.98
C GLU A 83 -7.03 2.61 -5.71
N LEU A 84 -6.53 1.69 -4.88
CA LEU A 84 -5.10 1.53 -4.62
C LEU A 84 -4.55 0.30 -5.33
N SER A 85 -3.65 0.53 -6.26
CA SER A 85 -2.83 -0.49 -6.90
C SER A 85 -1.43 -0.46 -6.29
N TRP A 86 -0.97 -1.61 -5.79
CA TRP A 86 0.38 -1.76 -5.27
C TRP A 86 0.88 -3.19 -5.50
N PRO A 87 2.20 -3.44 -5.45
CA PRO A 87 2.80 -4.67 -5.97
C PRO A 87 2.74 -5.85 -4.99
N TRP A 88 1.58 -6.08 -4.36
CA TRP A 88 1.37 -7.13 -3.35
C TRP A 88 1.54 -8.56 -3.89
N ILE A 89 1.32 -8.75 -5.19
CA ILE A 89 1.45 -10.05 -5.86
C ILE A 89 2.90 -10.53 -5.87
N TRP A 90 3.87 -9.61 -5.97
CA TRP A 90 5.29 -9.96 -6.08
C TRP A 90 5.84 -10.68 -4.84
N PRO A 91 5.64 -10.17 -3.60
CA PRO A 91 6.04 -10.91 -2.40
C PRO A 91 5.35 -12.27 -2.25
N ILE A 92 4.09 -12.39 -2.67
CA ILE A 92 3.36 -13.68 -2.60
C ILE A 92 3.96 -14.68 -3.59
N LEU A 93 4.22 -14.25 -4.83
CA LEU A 93 4.91 -15.09 -5.81
C LEU A 93 6.31 -15.49 -5.33
N LEU A 94 7.04 -14.57 -4.70
CA LEU A 94 8.36 -14.87 -4.13
C LEU A 94 8.26 -15.93 -3.02
N ALA A 95 7.27 -15.81 -2.14
CA ALA A 95 7.01 -16.80 -1.09
C ALA A 95 6.60 -18.16 -1.64
N LEU A 96 5.83 -18.20 -2.74
CA LEU A 96 5.41 -19.45 -3.39
C LEU A 96 6.56 -20.12 -4.15
N LEU A 97 7.34 -19.36 -4.91
CA LEU A 97 8.45 -19.86 -5.73
C LEU A 97 9.65 -20.32 -4.88
N LEU A 98 9.93 -19.59 -3.79
CA LEU A 98 11.09 -19.82 -2.93
C LEU A 98 10.68 -20.38 -1.56
N GLY A 99 9.44 -20.87 -1.45
CA GLY A 99 8.85 -21.37 -0.20
C GLY A 99 9.55 -22.59 0.39
N SER A 100 10.31 -23.32 -0.43
CA SER A 100 11.16 -24.43 -0.03
C SER A 100 12.45 -24.01 0.67
N VAL A 101 12.80 -22.71 0.64
CA VAL A 101 13.96 -22.15 1.35
C VAL A 101 13.46 -21.40 2.59
N PRO A 102 13.71 -21.90 3.82
CA PRO A 102 13.15 -21.34 5.05
C PRO A 102 13.45 -19.83 5.25
N GLY A 103 14.64 -19.38 4.83
CA GLY A 103 15.02 -17.97 4.92
C GLY A 103 14.27 -17.06 3.94
N MET A 104 13.85 -17.58 2.78
CA MET A 104 13.21 -16.79 1.74
C MET A 104 11.72 -16.55 2.00
N VAL A 105 11.05 -17.48 2.70
CA VAL A 105 9.67 -17.28 3.18
C VAL A 105 9.61 -16.06 4.10
N LEU A 106 10.52 -16.01 5.07
CA LEU A 106 10.59 -14.93 6.06
C LEU A 106 10.93 -13.59 5.39
N PHE A 107 11.88 -13.58 4.46
CA PHE A 107 12.19 -12.40 3.64
C PHE A 107 10.98 -11.90 2.85
N SER A 108 10.23 -12.80 2.21
CA SER A 108 9.05 -12.45 1.41
C SER A 108 7.94 -11.83 2.25
N LEU A 109 7.73 -12.33 3.47
CA LEU A 109 6.75 -11.77 4.39
C LEU A 109 7.15 -10.40 4.90
N VAL A 110 8.43 -10.23 5.28
CA VAL A 110 8.96 -8.93 5.69
C VAL A 110 8.79 -7.92 4.55
N LEU A 111 9.09 -8.32 3.31
CA LEU A 111 8.87 -7.50 2.13
C LEU A 111 7.39 -7.14 1.95
N LEU A 112 6.48 -8.12 2.07
CA LEU A 112 5.03 -7.88 2.00
C LEU A 112 4.58 -6.84 3.04
N VAL A 113 5.05 -6.97 4.28
CA VAL A 113 4.72 -6.03 5.37
C VAL A 113 5.25 -4.63 5.08
N ILE A 114 6.49 -4.50 4.60
CA ILE A 114 7.07 -3.20 4.22
C ILE A 114 6.27 -2.54 3.10
N LEU A 115 5.91 -3.30 2.06
CA LEU A 115 5.13 -2.78 0.94
C LEU A 115 3.71 -2.40 1.38
N ALA A 116 3.07 -3.21 2.23
CA ALA A 116 1.75 -2.89 2.80
C ALA A 116 1.80 -1.62 3.69
N TYR A 117 2.88 -1.47 4.46
CA TYR A 117 3.13 -0.28 5.26
C TYR A 117 3.29 0.97 4.38
N LYS A 118 4.11 0.90 3.32
CA LYS A 118 4.28 2.00 2.36
C LYS A 118 3.00 2.32 1.59
N ALA A 119 2.22 1.31 1.21
CA ALA A 119 0.88 1.49 0.67
C ALA A 119 -0.05 2.23 1.66
N GLY A 120 0.13 2.03 2.97
CA GLY A 120 -0.58 2.76 4.03
C GLY A 120 -0.13 4.20 4.18
N GLN A 121 1.17 4.44 4.10
CA GLN A 121 1.76 5.78 4.09
C GLN A 121 1.23 6.61 2.91
N LEU A 122 1.16 6.03 1.70
CA LEU A 122 0.59 6.70 0.53
C LEU A 122 -0.84 7.19 0.81
N GLU A 123 -1.69 6.30 1.30
CA GLU A 123 -3.10 6.60 1.58
C GLU A 123 -3.25 7.67 2.67
N ARG A 124 -2.45 7.58 3.74
CA ARG A 124 -2.42 8.60 4.81
C ARG A 124 -1.94 9.95 4.27
N GLY A 125 -0.89 9.97 3.46
CA GLY A 125 -0.37 11.19 2.83
C GLY A 125 -1.43 11.87 1.94
N ILE A 126 -2.16 11.09 1.16
CA ILE A 126 -3.29 11.55 0.33
C ILE A 126 -4.39 12.16 1.23
N LYS A 127 -4.81 11.47 2.30
CA LYS A 127 -5.83 11.97 3.24
C LYS A 127 -5.39 13.24 3.98
N LEU A 128 -4.14 13.29 4.42
CA LEU A 128 -3.55 14.46 5.07
C LEU A 128 -3.49 15.66 4.11
N ALA A 129 -3.06 15.44 2.87
CA ALA A 129 -3.05 16.48 1.86
C ALA A 129 -4.45 17.03 1.58
N ALA A 130 -5.46 16.15 1.47
CA ALA A 130 -6.83 16.55 1.23
C ALA A 130 -7.45 17.35 2.41
N THR A 131 -7.14 16.97 3.65
CA THR A 131 -7.68 17.61 4.87
C THR A 131 -6.95 18.89 5.27
N ALA A 132 -5.62 18.98 5.05
CA ALA A 132 -4.83 20.16 5.37
C ALA A 132 -5.27 21.40 4.57
N LEU A 133 -5.83 21.19 3.38
CA LEU A 133 -6.31 22.25 2.50
C LEU A 133 -7.72 22.73 2.87
N MET A 134 -8.61 21.84 3.31
CA MET A 134 -9.95 22.22 3.81
C MET A 134 -9.91 23.08 5.09
N ARG A 135 -8.80 23.09 5.82
CA ARG A 135 -8.66 23.90 7.05
C ARG A 135 -8.12 25.31 6.79
N ARG A 136 -7.77 25.61 5.54
CA ARG A 136 -7.17 26.88 5.12
C ARG A 136 -8.16 27.83 4.44
N ASP A 137 -9.36 27.34 4.14
CA ASP A 137 -10.53 28.10 3.70
C ASP A 137 -11.47 28.34 4.90
#